data_AF-A0A5C2FR58-F1
#
_entry.id   AF-A0A5C2FR58-F1
#
_cell.length_a   1.000
_cell.length_b   1.000
_cell.length_c   1.000
_cell.angle_alpha   90.00
_cell.angle_beta   90.00
_cell.angle_gamma   90.00
#
_symmetry.space_group_name_H-M   'P 1'
#
loop_
_entity.id
_entity.type
_entity.pdbx_description
1 polymer ?
#
loop_
_entity_poly.entity_id
_entity_poly.type
_entity_poly.pdbx_seq_one_letter_code
_entity_poly.pdbx_strand_id
1 'polypeptide(L)'
;MPIVLAEPHERLDDVMGLVSIHGRSAVVAIYDEPEDHLSFWYVFLPNPALENVLAEPQGQTVGEFIAHGTPDGARTFRFRYWAHSAITFEIPCYVCSDLEHRTSYNTHLGAVGKSQAEDSLDDPELAD
;
A
#
# COMPACT_ATOMS: atom_id res chain seq x y z
N MET A 1 -3.56 -8.64 -8.97
CA MET A 1 -4.25 -7.75 -8.02
C MET A 1 -4.02 -6.32 -8.49
N PRO A 2 -5.07 -5.57 -8.86
CA PRO A 2 -4.94 -4.19 -9.33
C PRO A 2 -4.61 -3.27 -8.14
N ILE A 3 -3.87 -2.21 -8.41
CA ILE A 3 -3.54 -1.16 -7.45
C ILE A 3 -4.12 0.13 -8.00
N VAL A 4 -4.97 0.80 -7.22
CA VAL A 4 -5.49 2.13 -7.51
C VAL A 4 -4.71 3.09 -6.63
N LEU A 5 -3.99 4.03 -7.26
CA LEU A 5 -3.33 5.12 -6.56
C LEU A 5 -4.35 6.24 -6.35
N ALA A 6 -4.36 6.81 -5.15
CA ALA A 6 -5.24 7.90 -4.81
C ALA A 6 -4.60 8.90 -3.85
N GLU A 7 -5.16 10.10 -3.81
CA GLU A 7 -4.83 11.14 -2.83
C GLU A 7 -6.01 11.34 -1.85
N PRO A 8 -5.75 11.75 -0.59
CA PRO A 8 -6.81 11.86 0.42
C PRO A 8 -7.97 12.78 0.02
N HIS A 9 -7.73 13.80 -0.80
CA HIS A 9 -8.74 14.77 -1.22
C HIS A 9 -9.55 14.32 -2.45
N GLU A 10 -9.19 13.22 -3.09
CA GLU A 10 -9.97 12.64 -4.17
C GLU A 10 -11.30 12.10 -3.66
N ARG A 11 -12.30 12.09 -4.56
CA ARG A 11 -13.63 11.60 -4.22
C ARG A 11 -13.63 10.08 -4.09
N LEU A 12 -14.27 9.58 -3.05
CA LEU A 12 -14.47 8.14 -2.87
C LEU A 12 -15.16 7.51 -4.09
N ASP A 13 -16.11 8.23 -4.69
CA ASP A 13 -16.85 7.80 -5.87
C ASP A 13 -15.95 7.49 -7.07
N ASP A 14 -14.94 8.34 -7.30
CA ASP A 14 -14.05 8.23 -8.45
C ASP A 14 -13.08 7.05 -8.24
N VAL A 15 -12.51 6.95 -7.03
CA VAL A 15 -11.59 5.86 -6.66
C VAL A 15 -12.29 4.50 -6.67
N MET A 16 -13.49 4.39 -6.08
CA MET A 16 -14.26 3.14 -6.10
C MET A 16 -14.81 2.82 -7.50
N GLY A 17 -15.05 3.84 -8.33
CA GLY A 17 -15.31 3.68 -9.76
C GLY A 17 -14.16 2.97 -10.47
N LEU A 18 -12.92 3.39 -10.24
CA LEU A 18 -11.72 2.72 -10.78
C LEU A 18 -11.58 1.28 -10.27
N VAL A 19 -11.80 1.05 -8.97
CA VAL A 19 -11.83 -0.31 -8.40
C VAL A 19 -12.87 -1.18 -9.13
N SER A 20 -14.04 -0.63 -9.42
CA SER A 20 -15.14 -1.34 -10.09
C SER A 20 -14.78 -1.78 -11.52
N ILE A 21 -14.02 -0.97 -12.26
CA ILE A 21 -13.60 -1.27 -13.64
C ILE A 21 -12.79 -2.57 -13.70
N HIS A 22 -12.02 -2.88 -12.65
CA HIS A 22 -11.20 -4.08 -12.61
C HIS A 22 -12.00 -5.37 -12.42
N GLY A 23 -13.25 -5.30 -11.96
CA GLY A 23 -14.11 -6.48 -11.77
C GLY A 23 -13.53 -7.52 -10.79
N ARG A 24 -12.62 -7.11 -9.90
CA ARG A 24 -11.98 -7.94 -8.86
C ARG A 24 -11.56 -7.06 -7.69
N SER A 25 -11.31 -7.67 -6.53
CA SER A 25 -10.76 -6.98 -5.37
C SER A 25 -9.45 -6.25 -5.71
N ALA A 26 -9.25 -5.10 -5.08
CA ALA A 26 -8.16 -4.17 -5.39
C ALA A 26 -7.46 -3.70 -4.12
N VAL A 27 -6.20 -3.29 -4.27
CA VAL A 27 -5.52 -2.47 -3.26
C VAL A 27 -5.69 -1.01 -3.67
N VAL A 28 -6.10 -0.17 -2.73
CA VAL A 28 -6.07 1.28 -2.86
C VAL A 28 -4.87 1.76 -2.06
N ALA A 29 -3.91 2.37 -2.74
CA ALA A 29 -2.73 2.99 -2.13
C ALA A 29 -2.97 4.49 -2.08
N ILE A 30 -3.01 5.04 -0.87
CA ILE A 30 -3.35 6.43 -0.61
C ILE A 30 -2.10 7.11 -0.10
N TYR A 31 -1.59 8.07 -0.89
CA TYR A 31 -0.41 8.85 -0.52
C TYR A 31 -0.82 10.27 -0.16
N ASP A 32 -0.57 10.64 1.10
CA ASP A 32 -0.72 12.00 1.60
C ASP A 32 0.66 12.68 1.53
N GLU A 33 0.89 13.48 0.48
CA GLU A 33 2.15 14.20 0.28
C GLU A 33 2.45 15.20 1.43
N PRO A 34 1.49 16.04 1.90
CA PRO A 34 1.71 16.90 3.06
C PRO A 34 2.20 16.18 4.33
N GLU A 35 1.71 14.98 4.59
CA GLU A 35 2.09 14.20 5.78
C GLU A 35 3.20 13.17 5.52
N ASP A 36 3.68 13.07 4.28
CA ASP A 36 4.54 11.99 3.76
C ASP A 36 4.06 10.60 4.22
N HIS A 37 2.75 10.38 4.15
CA HIS A 37 2.10 9.21 4.70
C HIS A 37 1.53 8.34 3.58
N LEU A 38 1.93 7.07 3.55
CA LEU A 38 1.41 6.07 2.63
C LEU A 38 0.62 5.01 3.40
N SER A 39 -0.66 4.87 3.07
CA SER A 39 -1.51 3.80 3.58
C SER A 39 -2.01 2.90 2.46
N PHE A 40 -2.26 1.64 2.79
CA PHE A 40 -2.76 0.65 1.84
C PHE A 40 -4.05 0.05 2.37
N TRP A 41 -5.05 0.02 1.50
CA TRP A 41 -6.39 -0.46 1.85
C TRP A 41 -6.79 -1.57 0.89
N TYR A 42 -7.15 -2.72 1.43
CA TYR A 42 -7.66 -3.82 0.62
C TYR A 42 -9.19 -3.72 0.51
N VAL A 43 -9.69 -3.59 -0.72
CA VAL A 43 -11.12 -3.48 -1.02
C VAL A 43 -11.62 -4.76 -1.68
N PHE A 44 -12.55 -5.44 -1.02
CA PHE A 44 -13.29 -6.55 -1.62
C PHE A 44 -14.38 -6.05 -2.55
N LEU A 45 -14.73 -6.85 -3.55
CA LEU A 45 -15.89 -6.56 -4.38
C LEU A 45 -17.21 -6.63 -3.59
N PRO A 46 -18.26 -5.95 -4.09
CA PRO A 46 -19.63 -6.13 -3.61
C PRO A 46 -20.04 -7.60 -3.56
N ASN A 47 -20.61 -8.04 -2.43
CA ASN A 47 -21.02 -9.42 -2.24
C ASN A 47 -22.47 -9.51 -1.74
N PRO A 48 -23.37 -10.22 -2.45
CA PRO A 48 -24.78 -10.36 -2.04
C PRO A 48 -24.98 -11.12 -0.73
N ALA A 49 -23.97 -11.85 -0.24
CA ALA A 49 -24.01 -12.50 1.06
C ALA A 49 -23.81 -11.53 2.24
N LEU A 50 -23.37 -10.30 1.98
CA LEU A 50 -23.21 -9.27 3.01
C LEU A 50 -24.51 -8.52 3.24
N GLU A 51 -24.72 -8.09 4.49
CA GLU A 51 -25.81 -7.16 4.82
C GLU A 51 -25.60 -5.85 4.07
N ASN A 52 -26.68 -5.35 3.46
CA ASN A 52 -26.65 -4.08 2.73
C ASN A 52 -26.69 -2.90 3.69
N VAL A 53 -25.55 -2.22 3.83
CA VAL A 53 -25.45 -1.01 4.62
C VAL A 53 -25.89 0.21 3.80
N LEU A 54 -26.13 1.33 4.50
CA LEU A 54 -26.36 2.61 3.83
C LEU A 54 -25.16 2.96 2.96
N ALA A 55 -25.45 3.58 1.81
CA ALA A 55 -24.38 4.04 0.94
C ALA A 55 -23.62 5.19 1.63
N GLU A 56 -22.30 5.22 1.43
CA GLU A 56 -21.46 6.31 1.90
C GLU A 56 -21.96 7.67 1.36
N PRO A 57 -21.77 8.77 2.11
CA PRO A 57 -22.25 10.10 1.72
C PRO A 57 -21.73 10.55 0.35
N GLN A 58 -22.55 11.30 -0.38
CA GLN A 58 -22.12 11.84 -1.68
C GLN A 58 -20.98 12.84 -1.50
N GLY A 59 -19.98 12.75 -2.35
CA GLY A 59 -18.88 13.72 -2.35
C GLY A 59 -17.95 13.58 -1.17
N GLN A 60 -18.09 12.50 -0.38
CA GLN A 60 -17.11 12.12 0.62
C GLN A 60 -15.76 11.90 -0.05
N THR A 61 -14.70 12.38 0.59
CA THR A 61 -13.33 12.15 0.13
C THR A 61 -12.79 10.82 0.63
N VAL A 62 -11.73 10.32 0.00
CA VAL A 62 -11.03 9.12 0.47
C VAL A 62 -10.47 9.33 1.87
N GLY A 63 -9.90 10.51 2.15
CA GLY A 63 -9.37 10.90 3.46
C GLY A 63 -10.44 10.85 4.56
N GLU A 64 -11.62 11.40 4.29
CA GLU A 64 -12.76 11.29 5.21
C GLU A 64 -13.20 9.85 5.39
N PHE A 65 -13.22 9.06 4.31
CA PHE A 65 -13.59 7.64 4.39
C PHE A 65 -12.64 6.85 5.29
N ILE A 66 -11.33 7.01 5.12
CA ILE A 66 -10.31 6.28 5.90
C ILE A 66 -10.17 6.79 7.34
N ALA A 67 -10.46 8.07 7.61
CA ALA A 67 -10.41 8.64 8.96
C ALA A 67 -11.39 7.97 9.94
N HIS A 68 -12.46 7.37 9.43
CA HIS A 68 -13.37 6.54 10.24
C HIS A 68 -12.72 5.20 10.68
N GLY A 69 -11.58 4.84 10.10
CA GLY A 69 -10.76 3.69 10.44
C GLY A 69 -11.44 2.34 10.20
N THR A 70 -10.76 1.29 10.63
CA THR A 70 -11.28 -0.08 10.75
C THR A 70 -10.95 -0.60 12.16
N PRO A 71 -11.64 -0.13 13.21
CA PRO A 71 -11.29 -0.47 14.60
C PRO A 71 -11.30 -1.98 14.86
N ASP A 72 -12.19 -2.72 14.19
CA ASP A 72 -12.32 -4.19 14.30
C ASP A 72 -11.57 -4.94 13.19
N GLY A 73 -10.61 -4.29 12.53
CA GLY A 73 -9.81 -4.86 11.45
C GLY A 73 -10.47 -4.76 10.08
N ALA A 74 -11.79 -4.92 9.94
CA ALA A 74 -12.49 -4.75 8.67
C ALA A 74 -13.76 -3.91 8.81
N ARG A 75 -14.05 -3.10 7.78
CA ARG A 75 -15.22 -2.24 7.69
C ARG A 75 -16.10 -2.69 6.53
N THR A 76 -17.36 -2.96 6.82
CA THR A 76 -18.39 -3.09 5.78
C THR A 76 -18.83 -1.70 5.33
N PHE A 77 -18.83 -1.46 4.04
CA PHE A 77 -19.26 -0.20 3.45
C PHE A 77 -20.00 -0.45 2.14
N ARG A 78 -20.72 0.55 1.64
CA ARG A 78 -21.32 0.47 0.31
C ARG A 78 -21.14 1.79 -0.41
N PHE A 79 -20.54 1.71 -1.59
CA PHE A 79 -20.51 2.85 -2.49
C PHE A 79 -21.80 2.92 -3.32
N ARG A 80 -22.27 4.12 -3.67
CA ARG A 80 -23.58 4.38 -4.28
C ARG A 80 -23.88 3.59 -5.56
N TYR A 81 -22.88 3.36 -6.40
CA TYR A 81 -23.06 2.62 -7.65
C TYR A 81 -23.00 1.10 -7.48
N TRP A 82 -22.81 0.60 -6.26
CA TRP A 82 -22.85 -0.83 -5.95
C TRP A 82 -24.21 -1.26 -5.40
N ALA A 83 -24.71 -2.37 -5.96
CA ALA A 83 -25.95 -3.01 -5.52
C ALA A 83 -25.81 -3.69 -4.14
N HIS A 84 -24.60 -4.10 -3.77
CA HIS A 84 -24.30 -4.81 -2.54
C HIS A 84 -23.19 -4.13 -1.75
N SER A 85 -23.14 -4.38 -0.44
CA SER A 85 -22.01 -3.98 0.40
C SER A 85 -20.72 -4.68 0.00
N ALA A 86 -19.62 -4.02 0.31
CA ALA A 86 -18.26 -4.50 0.20
C ALA A 86 -17.60 -4.45 1.59
N ILE A 87 -16.42 -5.06 1.69
CA ILE A 87 -15.56 -4.99 2.87
C ILE A 87 -14.27 -4.27 2.48
N THR A 88 -13.76 -3.45 3.38
CA THR A 88 -12.41 -2.89 3.27
C THR A 88 -11.65 -3.08 4.58
N PHE A 89 -10.33 -3.15 4.50
CA PHE A 89 -9.46 -3.05 5.66
C PHE A 89 -8.13 -2.40 5.32
N GLU A 90 -7.56 -1.70 6.29
CA GLU A 90 -6.19 -1.23 6.17
C GLU A 90 -5.22 -2.42 6.25
N ILE A 91 -4.29 -2.49 5.30
CA ILE A 91 -3.17 -3.43 5.33
C ILE A 91 -2.08 -2.77 6.18
N PRO A 92 -1.79 -3.30 7.39
CA PRO A 92 -0.77 -2.71 8.24
C PRO A 92 0.58 -2.77 7.54
N CYS A 93 1.16 -1.61 7.28
CA CYS A 93 2.54 -1.54 6.84
C CYS A 93 3.43 -1.66 8.06
N TYR A 94 3.72 -2.90 8.45
CA TYR A 94 4.85 -3.17 9.32
C TYR A 94 6.11 -2.86 8.51
N VAL A 95 6.52 -1.60 8.51
CA VAL A 95 7.88 -1.26 8.10
C VAL A 95 8.78 -1.90 9.16
N CYS A 96 9.34 -3.07 8.85
CA CYS A 96 10.63 -3.45 9.42
C CYS A 96 11.60 -2.39 8.90
N SER A 97 11.79 -1.33 9.69
CA SER A 97 12.85 -0.33 9.51
C SER A 97 14.23 -0.93 9.84
N ASP A 98 14.39 -2.25 9.76
CA ASP A 98 15.62 -2.92 10.12
C ASP A 98 16.57 -2.91 8.93
N LEU A 99 17.54 -2.01 9.06
CA LEU A 99 18.87 -1.99 8.45
C LEU A 99 18.94 -1.92 6.92
N GLU A 100 19.48 -0.80 6.44
CA GLU A 100 20.41 -0.73 5.31
C GLU A 100 19.98 -1.43 4.01
N HIS A 101 18.69 -1.42 3.68
CA HIS A 101 18.27 -1.81 2.33
C HIS A 101 18.58 -0.66 1.37
N ARG A 102 19.84 -0.63 0.94
CA ARG A 102 20.25 -0.03 -0.32
C ARG A 102 19.37 -0.64 -1.40
N THR A 103 18.28 0.04 -1.74
CA THR A 103 17.44 -0.35 -2.88
C THR A 103 18.37 -0.53 -4.08
N SER A 104 18.23 -1.62 -4.83
CA SER A 104 19.06 -1.88 -6.01
C SER A 104 18.95 -0.79 -7.10
N TYR A 105 17.96 0.09 -6.97
CA TYR A 105 17.76 1.27 -7.80
C TYR A 105 18.62 2.47 -7.39
N ASN A 106 19.22 2.46 -6.20
CA ASN A 106 20.31 3.37 -5.85
C ASN A 106 21.61 2.88 -6.49
N THR A 107 21.63 2.84 -7.83
CA THR A 107 22.86 2.77 -8.61
C THR A 107 23.65 4.03 -8.28
N HIS A 108 24.65 3.87 -7.41
CA HIS A 108 25.69 4.86 -7.22
C HIS A 108 26.26 5.16 -8.61
N LEU A 109 26.04 6.39 -9.10
CA LEU A 109 26.64 6.88 -10.33
C LEU A 109 28.17 6.93 -10.09
N GLY A 110 28.87 5.82 -10.37
CA GLY A 110 30.32 5.74 -10.16
C GLY A 110 30.93 4.35 -9.95
N ALA A 111 30.17 3.28 -9.74
CA ALA A 111 30.74 1.95 -9.54
C ALA A 111 30.99 1.21 -10.87
N VAL A 112 31.83 1.79 -11.73
CA VAL A 112 32.47 1.05 -12.84
C VAL A 112 33.97 1.12 -12.63
N GLY A 113 34.55 -0.02 -12.25
CA GLY A 113 35.98 -0.30 -12.43
C GLY A 113 36.83 -0.29 -11.16
N LYS A 114 36.97 -1.46 -10.53
CA LYS A 114 38.21 -2.25 -10.64
C LYS A 114 38.01 -3.63 -10.03
N SER A 115 38.30 -4.64 -10.85
CA SER A 115 38.30 -6.06 -10.54
C SER A 115 39.38 -6.41 -9.53
N GLN A 116 38.99 -7.28 -8.61
CA GLN A 116 39.78 -7.96 -7.60
C GLN A 116 40.69 -9.01 -8.26
N ALA A 117 41.99 -8.96 -7.97
CA ALA A 117 43.03 -9.98 -8.14
C ALA A 117 44.24 -9.40 -7.37
N GLU A 118 44.99 -10.05 -6.48
CA GLU A 118 45.42 -11.45 -6.29
C GLU A 118 45.76 -11.56 -4.77
N ASP A 119 45.23 -12.53 -4.04
CA ASP A 119 45.85 -13.84 -3.75
C ASP A 119 47.26 -13.74 -3.14
N SER A 120 47.37 -13.93 -1.82
CA SER A 120 48.37 -14.83 -1.22
C SER A 120 48.03 -15.07 0.27
N LEU A 121 47.63 -16.31 0.55
CA LEU A 121 47.68 -16.96 1.87
C LEU A 121 49.13 -17.00 2.40
N ASP A 122 49.32 -16.79 3.71
CA ASP A 122 49.82 -17.78 4.68
C ASP A 122 50.29 -17.10 5.99
N ASP A 123 49.62 -17.44 7.10
CA ASP A 123 50.05 -17.34 8.51
C ASP A 123 51.06 -18.51 8.79
N PRO A 124 51.75 -18.69 9.95
CA PRO A 124 51.95 -17.86 11.16
C PRO A 124 53.42 -17.86 11.71
N GLU A 125 53.73 -17.09 12.76
CA GLU A 125 54.45 -17.53 14.00
C GLU A 125 55.05 -16.38 14.84
N LEU A 126 54.65 -16.38 16.12
CA LEU A 126 55.42 -16.27 17.37
C LEU A 126 56.46 -15.15 17.63
N ALA A 127 56.13 -14.44 18.72
CA ALA A 127 56.98 -13.83 19.76
C ALA A 127 58.50 -14.07 19.76
N ASP A 128 59.25 -12.97 19.92
CA ASP A 128 59.99 -12.65 21.15
C ASP A 128 60.16 -11.11 21.28
#